data_AF-X8CBW8-F1
#
_entry.id   AF-X8CBW8-F1
#
_cell.length_a   1.000
_cell.length_b   1.000
_cell.length_c   1.000
_cell.angle_alpha   90.00
_cell.angle_beta   90.00
_cell.angle_gamma   90.00
#
_symmetry.space_group_name_H-M   'P 1'
#
loop_
_entity.id
_entity.type
_entity.pdbx_description
1 polymer ?
#
loop_
_entity_poly.entity_id
_entity_poly.type
_entity_poly.pdbx_seq_one_letter_code
_entity_poly.pdbx_strand_id
1 'polypeptide(L)'
;MLYAKDRGCTAPGCTVSGYYCEVHHTTDYATCHSTDINQLTFACGPHHRMLNPGGWTTRKNAKGETEWKPPPHLERNRPRTNTFHHPEKLLRDDDDDGW
;
A
#
# COMPACT_ATOMS: atom_id res chain seq x y z
N MET A 1 -3.59 3.34 -14.23
CA MET A 1 -2.33 2.57 -14.29
C MET A 1 -1.65 2.56 -12.93
N LEU A 2 -1.29 1.38 -12.38
CA LEU A 2 -0.76 1.26 -11.01
C LEU A 2 0.59 1.97 -10.82
N TYR A 3 1.44 1.98 -11.86
CA TYR A 3 2.68 2.75 -11.88
C TYR A 3 2.50 4.25 -11.61
N ALA A 4 1.41 4.85 -12.09
CA ALA A 4 1.14 6.26 -11.82
C ALA A 4 0.64 6.51 -10.39
N LYS A 5 -0.08 5.53 -9.83
CA LYS A 5 -0.73 5.63 -8.51
C LYS A 5 0.22 5.32 -7.36
N ASP A 6 0.93 4.19 -7.43
CA ASP A 6 1.78 3.70 -6.33
C ASP A 6 3.25 4.05 -6.52
N ARG A 7 3.72 4.13 -7.79
CA ARG A 7 5.10 4.44 -8.23
C ARG A 7 6.21 3.48 -7.72
N GLY A 8 5.96 2.72 -6.65
CA GLY A 8 6.85 1.71 -6.07
C GLY A 8 6.18 0.90 -4.97
N CYS A 9 6.98 0.14 -4.22
CA CYS A 9 6.46 -0.70 -3.16
C CYS A 9 5.77 0.15 -2.10
N THR A 10 4.52 -0.18 -1.76
CA THR A 10 3.73 0.64 -0.83
C THR A 10 4.01 0.34 0.64
N ALA A 11 4.85 -0.65 0.94
CA ALA A 11 5.26 -0.96 2.31
C ALA A 11 5.99 0.24 2.93
N PRO A 12 5.65 0.66 4.17
CA PRO A 12 6.22 1.86 4.79
C PRO A 12 7.75 1.89 4.75
N GLY A 13 8.30 2.97 4.17
CA GLY A 13 9.75 3.20 4.07
C GLY A 13 10.48 2.36 3.02
N CYS A 14 9.80 1.53 2.24
CA CYS A 14 10.43 0.81 1.14
C CYS A 14 10.76 1.77 -0.02
N THR A 15 11.92 1.59 -0.64
CA THR A 15 12.39 2.43 -1.75
C THR A 15 12.38 1.72 -3.10
N VAL A 16 11.96 0.45 -3.13
CA VAL A 16 11.96 -0.39 -4.34
C VAL A 16 10.95 0.16 -5.35
N SER A 17 11.42 0.43 -6.58
CA SER A 17 10.58 0.98 -7.65
C SER A 17 9.50 -0.02 -8.10
N GLY A 18 8.44 0.51 -8.73
CA GLY A 18 7.32 -0.31 -9.20
C GLY A 18 7.73 -1.38 -10.21
N TYR A 19 8.85 -1.16 -10.91
CA TYR A 19 9.41 -2.09 -11.88
C TYR A 19 9.84 -3.43 -11.26
N TYR A 20 10.24 -3.40 -9.99
CA TYR A 20 10.64 -4.59 -9.23
C TYR A 20 9.55 -5.04 -8.24
N CYS A 21 8.30 -4.60 -8.47
CA CYS A 21 7.16 -4.94 -7.64
C CYS A 21 6.23 -5.92 -8.35
N GLU A 22 5.60 -6.75 -7.53
CA GLU A 22 4.48 -7.61 -7.90
C GLU A 22 3.17 -6.87 -7.61
N VAL A 23 2.12 -7.20 -8.38
CA VAL A 23 0.77 -6.68 -8.14
C VAL A 23 0.07 -7.58 -7.13
N HIS A 24 -0.32 -7.00 -5.99
CA HIS A 24 -1.05 -7.66 -4.92
C HIS A 24 -2.50 -7.15 -4.88
N HIS A 25 -3.46 -8.07 -4.74
CA HIS A 25 -4.85 -7.71 -4.49
C HIS A 25 -5.05 -7.45 -2.99
N THR A 26 -5.49 -6.25 -2.59
CA THR A 26 -5.74 -5.90 -1.18
C THR A 26 -6.96 -6.63 -0.60
N THR A 27 -7.82 -7.15 -1.48
CA THR A 27 -8.87 -8.11 -1.16
C THR A 27 -8.65 -9.29 -2.06
N ASP A 28 -8.51 -10.49 -1.50
CA ASP A 28 -8.16 -11.68 -2.26
C ASP A 28 -9.01 -11.82 -3.53
N TYR A 29 -8.37 -12.14 -4.66
CA TYR A 29 -9.06 -12.31 -5.94
C TYR A 29 -10.19 -13.35 -5.86
N ALA A 30 -9.99 -14.39 -5.04
CA ALA A 30 -11.01 -15.41 -4.76
C ALA A 30 -12.27 -14.86 -4.07
N THR A 31 -12.21 -13.65 -3.52
CA THR A 31 -13.34 -12.95 -2.89
C THR A 31 -13.90 -11.83 -3.78
N CYS A 32 -13.04 -11.02 -4.40
CA CYS A 32 -13.51 -9.86 -5.17
C CYS A 32 -13.81 -10.17 -6.64
N HIS A 33 -13.20 -11.20 -7.22
CA HIS A 33 -13.32 -11.60 -8.63
C HIS A 33 -13.07 -10.47 -9.64
N SER A 34 -12.34 -9.42 -9.24
CA SER A 34 -12.08 -8.23 -10.04
C SER A 34 -10.64 -7.78 -9.91
N THR A 35 -10.11 -7.28 -11.02
CA THR A 35 -8.79 -6.64 -11.10
C THR A 35 -8.98 -5.14 -11.28
N ASP A 36 -9.39 -4.47 -10.20
CA ASP A 36 -9.59 -3.02 -10.14
C ASP A 36 -8.36 -2.35 -9.51
N ILE A 37 -7.82 -1.30 -10.12
CA ILE A 37 -6.71 -0.49 -9.57
C ILE A 37 -6.98 0.06 -8.15
N ASN A 38 -8.25 0.19 -7.76
CA ASN A 38 -8.65 0.59 -6.42
C ASN A 38 -8.62 -0.56 -5.41
N GLN A 39 -8.34 -1.78 -5.86
CA GLN A 39 -8.18 -2.99 -5.04
C GLN A 39 -6.81 -3.66 -5.25
N LEU A 40 -5.88 -2.98 -5.95
CA LEU A 40 -4.52 -3.46 -6.21
C LEU A 40 -3.49 -2.56 -5.54
N THR A 41 -2.34 -3.14 -5.20
CA THR A 41 -1.17 -2.41 -4.70
C THR A 41 0.13 -3.05 -5.19
N PHE A 42 1.20 -2.26 -5.27
CA PHE A 42 2.54 -2.80 -5.45
C PHE A 42 3.19 -3.29 -4.15
N ALA A 43 3.80 -4.48 -4.21
CA ALA A 43 4.67 -5.03 -3.18
C ALA A 43 5.92 -5.65 -3.83
N CYS A 44 7.12 -5.31 -3.36
CA CYS A 44 8.33 -6.01 -3.81
C CYS A 44 8.36 -7.45 -3.26
N GLY A 45 9.10 -8.36 -3.89
CA GLY A 45 9.11 -9.79 -3.54
C GLY A 45 9.23 -10.10 -2.04
N PRO A 46 10.14 -9.46 -1.27
CA PRO A 46 10.21 -9.65 0.18
C PRO A 46 8.94 -9.21 0.92
N HIS A 47 8.41 -8.02 0.62
CA HIS A 47 7.21 -7.50 1.28
C HIS A 47 5.94 -8.24 0.86
N HIS A 48 5.83 -8.69 -0.40
CA HIS A 48 4.69 -9.49 -0.82
C HIS A 48 4.62 -10.81 -0.05
N ARG A 49 5.79 -11.44 0.21
CA ARG A 49 5.85 -12.67 1.02
C ARG A 49 5.49 -12.48 2.49
N MET A 50 5.49 -11.24 3.00
CA MET A 50 5.00 -10.93 4.35
C MET A 50 3.46 -10.91 4.43
N LEU A 51 2.77 -10.81 3.30
CA LEU A 51 1.30 -10.78 3.20
C LEU A 51 0.75 -12.21 3.22
N ASN A 52 0.81 -12.81 4.40
CA ASN A 52 0.31 -14.16 4.65
C ASN A 52 -0.88 -14.14 5.63
N PRO A 53 -1.72 -15.20 5.65
CA PRO A 53 -2.78 -15.31 6.63
C PRO A 53 -2.25 -15.17 8.06
N GLY A 54 -2.84 -14.24 8.83
CA GLY A 54 -2.45 -13.96 10.22
C GLY A 54 -1.19 -13.11 10.40
N GLY A 55 -0.52 -12.69 9.31
CA GLY A 55 0.62 -11.78 9.34
C GLY A 55 0.25 -10.36 8.92
N TRP A 56 1.03 -9.79 8.01
CA TRP A 56 0.76 -8.44 7.51
C TRP A 56 -0.45 -8.46 6.58
N THR A 57 -1.25 -7.40 6.64
CA THR A 57 -2.41 -7.20 5.76
C THR A 57 -2.36 -5.82 5.12
N THR A 58 -2.99 -5.67 3.97
CA THR A 58 -3.12 -4.39 3.27
C THR A 58 -4.58 -4.00 3.10
N ARG A 59 -4.86 -2.70 3.04
CA ARG A 59 -6.15 -2.17 2.57
C ARG A 59 -5.97 -0.81 1.92
N LYS A 60 -6.93 -0.39 1.10
CA LYS A 60 -7.00 1.02 0.66
C LYS A 60 -7.73 1.87 1.69
N ASN A 61 -7.20 3.05 1.98
CA ASN A 61 -7.89 4.07 2.79
C ASN A 61 -8.78 4.99 1.91
N ALA A 62 -9.50 5.92 2.53
CA ALA A 62 -10.38 6.85 1.82
C ALA A 62 -9.64 7.76 0.83
N LYS A 63 -8.34 8.02 1.06
CA LYS A 63 -7.45 8.77 0.15
C LYS A 63 -6.88 7.88 -0.99
N GLY A 64 -7.30 6.62 -1.07
CA GLY A 64 -6.87 5.66 -2.09
C GLY A 64 -5.45 5.10 -1.88
N GLU A 65 -4.84 5.32 -0.72
CA GLU A 65 -3.50 4.87 -0.37
C GLU A 65 -3.52 3.46 0.22
N THR A 66 -2.44 2.70 0.00
CA THR A 66 -2.30 1.39 0.65
C THR A 66 -1.78 1.54 2.07
N GLU A 67 -2.59 1.10 3.03
CA GLU A 67 -2.18 0.94 4.41
C GLU A 67 -1.73 -0.49 4.70
N TRP A 68 -0.55 -0.62 5.32
CA TRP A 68 0.01 -1.88 5.81
C TRP A 68 -0.24 -2.01 7.31
N LYS A 69 -1.00 -3.04 7.68
CA LYS A 69 -1.29 -3.41 9.07
C LYS A 69 -0.45 -4.63 9.45
N PRO A 70 0.43 -4.53 10.46
CA PRO A 70 1.17 -5.66 10.98
C PRO A 70 0.26 -6.60 11.78
N PRO A 71 0.74 -7.81 12.09
CA PRO A 71 0.09 -8.65 13.07
C PRO A 71 0.18 -8.04 14.47
N PRO A 72 -0.75 -8.37 15.41
CA PRO A 72 -0.86 -7.71 16.71
C PRO A 72 0.44 -7.64 17.54
N HIS A 73 1.27 -8.68 17.46
CA HIS A 73 2.54 -8.75 18.20
C HIS A 73 3.67 -7.86 17.61
N LEU A 74 3.47 -7.30 16.43
CA LEU A 74 4.38 -6.35 15.77
C LEU A 74 3.82 -4.92 15.73
N GLU A 75 2.67 -4.67 16.35
CA GLU A 75 2.05 -3.35 16.40
C GLU A 75 2.89 -2.37 17.22
N ARG A 76 3.39 -1.31 16.55
CA ARG A 76 4.33 -0.33 17.13
C ARG A 76 4.05 1.12 16.74
N ASN A 77 2.79 1.51 16.49
CA ASN A 77 2.39 2.86 16.07
C ASN A 77 3.28 3.44 14.94
N ARG A 78 3.73 2.58 14.03
CA ARG A 78 4.52 2.97 12.86
C ARG A 78 3.60 3.52 11.76
N PRO A 79 4.11 4.36 10.85
CA PRO A 79 3.37 4.78 9.67
C PRO A 79 2.79 3.57 8.93
N ARG A 80 1.55 3.70 8.46
CA ARG A 80 0.84 2.64 7.73
C ARG A 80 1.03 2.76 6.23
N THR A 81 1.40 3.93 5.75
CA THR A 81 1.58 4.26 4.33
C THR A 81 3.04 4.54 4.01
N ASN A 82 3.39 4.51 2.72
CA ASN A 82 4.72 4.88 2.24
C ASN A 82 4.69 6.22 1.50
N THR A 83 5.37 7.22 2.05
CA THR A 83 5.51 8.56 1.45
C THR A 83 6.75 8.69 0.56
N PHE A 84 7.67 7.72 0.55
CA PHE A 84 8.92 7.80 -0.23
C PHE A 84 8.68 8.02 -1.72
N HIS A 85 7.68 7.32 -2.29
CA HIS A 85 7.31 7.46 -3.70
C HIS A 85 6.37 8.63 -3.98
N HIS A 86 5.89 9.32 -2.94
CA HIS A 86 4.96 10.45 -2.99
C HIS A 86 5.43 11.61 -2.10
N PRO A 87 6.62 12.18 -2.32
CA PRO A 87 7.15 13.26 -1.49
C PRO A 87 6.25 14.50 -1.50
N GLU A 88 5.47 14.72 -2.55
CA GLU A 88 4.50 15.80 -2.64
C GLU A 88 3.45 15.80 -1.52
N LYS A 89 3.19 14.64 -0.91
CA LYS A 89 2.24 14.50 0.20
C LYS A 89 2.78 15.03 1.52
N LEU A 90 4.10 15.16 1.66
CA LEU A 90 4.72 15.78 2.84
C LEU A 90 4.57 17.29 2.84
N LEU A 91 4.21 17.88 1.70
CA LEU A 91 4.08 19.32 1.49
C LEU A 91 2.62 19.78 1.46
N ARG A 92 1.65 18.86 1.55
CA ARG A 92 0.23 19.20 1.59
C ARG A 92 -0.17 19.59 3.00
N ASP A 93 -0.79 20.75 3.13
CA ASP A 93 -1.51 21.13 4.34
C ASP A 93 -2.77 20.25 4.47
N ASP A 94 -3.07 19.77 5.67
CA ASP A 94 -4.20 18.87 5.95
C ASP A 94 -5.59 19.50 5.70
N ASP A 95 -5.64 20.79 5.32
CA ASP A 95 -6.86 21.59 5.14
C ASP A 95 -7.44 21.58 3.71
N ASP A 96 -6.78 20.95 2.73
CA ASP A 96 -7.21 20.93 1.32
C ASP A 96 -8.11 19.72 0.96
N ASP A 97 -8.79 19.15 1.96
CA ASP A 97 -9.67 17.98 1.83
C ASP A 97 -11.18 18.36 1.76
N GLY A 98 -11.49 19.65 1.58
CA GLY A 98 -12.86 20.16 1.44
C GLY A 98 -13.35 20.25 -0.01
N TRP A 99 -13.94 19.17 -0.54
CA TRP A 99 -14.98 19.26 -1.58
C TRP A 99 -15.94 18.07 -1.54
#